data_AF-A0A0D6AVU5-F1
#
_entry.id   AF-A0A0D6AVU5-F1
#
_cell.length_a   1.000
_cell.length_b   1.000
_cell.length_c   1.000
_cell.angle_alpha   90.00
_cell.angle_beta   90.00
_cell.angle_gamma   90.00
#
_symmetry.space_group_name_H-M   'P 1'
#
loop_
_entity.id
_entity.type
_entity.pdbx_description
1 polymer ?
#
loop_
_entity_poly.entity_id
_entity_poly.type
_entity_poly.pdbx_seq_one_letter_code
_entity_poly.pdbx_strand_id
1 'polypeptide(L)'
;MVISAVTTHIYDGVRSFPLDVELYEKAENFPLGKDDPQFQKKPDIAFNLIEKCLNRNYHPQIILMDGGYGNNTNLLEKLEQKNLKYIGIIAKNRLVQVVKEDLRESEKRIDEIAKLLPQESFEEIKTGKNREKTLWVATIKIKLSALSGIKTLAIVMNAPSFEKSTDIDYLMTNETGEKVCANWIVETYTSRNWIEVFYREIKGWLGLSEYQVRNKRSLMRHFILVFCAYTFIQWHRLTGGLRRQWGNKPLNTFAEALEAFRTAVSFRFFQWLKDNVEVFSLYKASLGFIWA
;
A
#
# COMPACT_ATOMS: atom_id res chain seq x y z
N MET A 1 2.78 2.04 -24.49
CA MET A 1 1.70 2.24 -23.49
C MET A 1 2.27 1.97 -22.11
N VAL A 2 2.52 3.02 -21.33
CA VAL A 2 2.95 2.86 -19.92
C VAL A 2 1.71 2.71 -19.06
N ILE A 3 1.47 1.51 -18.55
CA ILE A 3 0.38 1.19 -17.63
C ILE A 3 0.98 0.94 -16.25
N SER A 4 0.41 1.54 -15.21
CA SER A 4 0.75 1.25 -13.82
C SER A 4 -0.46 0.67 -13.09
N ALA A 5 -0.26 -0.08 -12.01
CA ALA A 5 -1.34 -0.55 -11.16
C ALA A 5 -1.70 0.47 -10.07
N VAL A 6 -3.00 0.55 -9.73
CA VAL A 6 -3.50 1.12 -8.48
C VAL A 6 -4.11 -0.02 -7.69
N THR A 7 -3.72 -0.17 -6.43
CA THR A 7 -4.09 -1.33 -5.61
C THR A 7 -4.54 -0.91 -4.23
N THR A 8 -5.53 -1.60 -3.69
CA THR A 8 -5.86 -1.57 -2.27
C THR A 8 -5.30 -2.82 -1.60
N HIS A 9 -4.86 -2.66 -0.35
CA HIS A 9 -4.25 -3.72 0.44
C HIS A 9 -4.87 -3.72 1.83
N ILE A 10 -5.22 -4.89 2.34
CA ILE A 10 -5.76 -5.05 3.69
C ILE A 10 -4.68 -5.53 4.63
N TYR A 11 -4.70 -4.99 5.85
CA TYR A 11 -3.86 -5.42 6.95
C TYR A 11 -4.68 -5.43 8.23
N ASP A 12 -4.66 -6.56 8.95
CA ASP A 12 -5.45 -6.74 10.19
C ASP A 12 -4.58 -6.72 11.47
N GLY A 13 -3.31 -6.31 11.37
CA GLY A 13 -2.33 -6.40 12.45
C GLY A 13 -1.44 -7.65 12.38
N VAL A 14 -1.89 -8.70 11.69
CA VAL A 14 -1.13 -9.97 11.56
C VAL A 14 -0.98 -10.38 10.09
N ARG A 15 -2.06 -10.27 9.32
CA ARG A 15 -2.23 -10.76 7.96
C ARG A 15 -2.30 -9.59 7.02
N SER A 16 -1.72 -9.77 5.85
CA SER A 16 -1.50 -8.72 4.87
C SER A 16 -1.78 -9.27 3.48
N PHE A 17 -2.80 -8.76 2.80
CA PHE A 17 -3.24 -9.29 1.50
C PHE A 17 -3.66 -8.18 0.53
N PRO A 18 -3.37 -8.33 -0.77
CA PRO A 18 -3.93 -7.44 -1.78
C PRO A 18 -5.44 -7.68 -1.86
N LEU A 19 -6.22 -6.61 -1.96
CA LEU A 19 -7.69 -6.68 -2.01
C LEU A 19 -8.19 -6.49 -3.44
N ASP A 20 -7.88 -5.34 -4.05
CA ASP A 20 -8.27 -5.04 -5.42
C ASP A 20 -7.12 -4.39 -6.19
N VAL A 21 -7.20 -4.49 -7.52
CA VAL A 21 -6.27 -3.85 -8.46
C VAL A 21 -7.05 -3.24 -9.61
N GLU A 22 -6.58 -2.10 -10.10
CA GLU A 22 -7.03 -1.47 -11.35
C GLU A 22 -5.84 -0.94 -12.14
N LEU A 23 -6.00 -0.87 -13.46
CA LEU A 23 -4.98 -0.35 -14.36
C LEU A 23 -5.14 1.17 -14.51
N TYR A 24 -4.05 1.90 -14.31
CA TYR A 24 -3.93 3.31 -14.62
C TYR A 24 -3.17 3.49 -15.94
N GLU A 25 -3.79 4.25 -16.84
CA GLU A 25 -3.20 4.66 -18.11
C GLU A 25 -2.88 6.15 -18.05
N LYS A 26 -1.68 6.53 -18.49
CA LYS A 26 -1.32 7.95 -18.59
C LYS A 26 -2.21 8.66 -19.59
N ALA A 27 -2.52 9.93 -19.32
CA ALA A 27 -3.29 10.81 -20.21
C ALA A 27 -2.73 10.85 -21.64
N GLU A 28 -1.42 10.77 -21.80
CA GLU A 28 -0.71 10.72 -23.11
C GLU A 28 -1.18 9.57 -24.02
N ASN A 29 -1.79 8.51 -23.48
CA ASN A 29 -2.30 7.40 -24.27
C ASN A 29 -3.71 7.65 -24.85
N PHE A 30 -4.34 8.78 -24.52
CA PHE A 30 -5.72 9.10 -24.93
C PHE A 30 -5.74 10.23 -25.99
N PRO A 31 -6.60 10.17 -27.02
CA PRO A 31 -6.68 11.20 -28.06
C PRO A 31 -6.94 12.61 -27.53
N LEU A 32 -7.76 12.72 -26.48
CA LEU A 32 -8.10 14.01 -25.85
C LEU A 32 -7.29 14.26 -24.56
N GLY A 33 -6.27 13.45 -24.29
CA GLY A 33 -5.42 13.62 -23.12
C GLY A 33 -6.18 13.52 -21.80
N LYS A 34 -6.13 14.59 -20.99
CA LYS A 34 -6.80 14.66 -19.68
C LYS A 34 -8.31 14.87 -19.76
N ASP A 35 -8.80 15.37 -20.90
CA ASP A 35 -10.21 15.68 -21.13
C ASP A 35 -10.93 14.49 -21.79
N ASP A 36 -10.21 13.39 -22.04
CA ASP A 36 -10.79 12.17 -22.56
C ASP A 36 -11.78 11.55 -21.54
N PRO A 37 -13.03 11.25 -21.93
CA PRO A 37 -14.02 10.65 -21.03
C PRO A 37 -13.59 9.31 -20.43
N GLN A 38 -12.67 8.58 -21.08
CA GLN A 38 -12.14 7.30 -20.59
C GLN A 38 -10.95 7.47 -19.65
N PHE A 39 -10.34 8.65 -19.58
CA PHE A 39 -9.21 8.91 -18.70
C PHE A 39 -9.68 9.03 -17.24
N GLN A 40 -9.04 8.25 -16.37
CA GLN A 40 -9.28 8.30 -14.93
C GLN A 40 -8.00 8.67 -14.19
N LYS A 41 -8.10 9.65 -13.28
CA LYS A 41 -6.97 10.02 -12.42
C LYS A 41 -6.75 8.94 -11.37
N LYS A 42 -5.51 8.73 -10.95
CA LYS A 42 -5.18 7.75 -9.90
C LYS A 42 -5.99 7.92 -8.61
N PRO A 43 -6.22 9.13 -8.07
CA PRO A 43 -7.04 9.31 -6.88
C PRO A 43 -8.50 8.87 -7.07
N ASP A 44 -9.07 9.07 -8.26
CA ASP A 44 -10.43 8.62 -8.58
C ASP A 44 -10.48 7.09 -8.67
N ILE A 45 -9.48 6.45 -9.28
CA ILE A 45 -9.35 4.98 -9.28
C ILE A 45 -9.23 4.45 -7.86
N ALA A 46 -8.38 5.07 -7.02
CA ALA A 46 -8.21 4.66 -5.63
C ALA A 46 -9.51 4.79 -4.82
N PHE A 47 -10.26 5.87 -5.01
CA PHE A 47 -11.57 6.02 -4.40
C PHE A 47 -12.56 4.95 -4.86
N ASN A 48 -12.61 4.64 -6.16
CA ASN A 48 -13.46 3.57 -6.69
C ASN A 48 -13.12 2.20 -6.06
N LEU A 49 -11.84 1.92 -5.83
CA LEU A 49 -11.43 0.69 -5.13
C LEU A 49 -11.88 0.68 -3.66
N ILE A 50 -11.85 1.83 -2.98
CA ILE A 50 -12.38 1.97 -1.62
C ILE A 50 -13.91 1.77 -1.64
N GLU A 51 -14.63 2.32 -2.61
CA GLU A 51 -16.07 2.09 -2.74
C GLU A 51 -16.39 0.61 -3.00
N LYS A 52 -15.60 -0.10 -3.83
CA LYS A 52 -15.73 -1.55 -3.99
C LYS A 52 -15.53 -2.30 -2.67
N CYS A 53 -14.60 -1.87 -1.82
CA CYS A 53 -14.39 -2.43 -0.48
C CYS A 53 -15.65 -2.26 0.39
N LEU A 54 -16.19 -1.03 0.45
CA LEU A 54 -17.40 -0.72 1.22
C LEU A 54 -18.64 -1.46 0.69
N ASN A 55 -18.80 -1.57 -0.63
CA ASN A 55 -19.91 -2.28 -1.26
C ASN A 55 -19.88 -3.80 -0.97
N ARG A 56 -18.73 -4.35 -0.58
CA ARG A 56 -18.59 -5.72 -0.09
C ARG A 56 -18.80 -5.83 1.44
N ASN A 57 -19.32 -4.78 2.09
CA ASN A 57 -19.50 -4.66 3.53
C ASN A 57 -18.21 -4.78 4.36
N TYR A 58 -17.07 -4.44 3.76
CA TYR A 58 -15.83 -4.30 4.50
C TYR A 58 -15.67 -2.85 4.97
N HIS A 59 -15.49 -2.67 6.28
CA HIS A 59 -15.34 -1.36 6.90
C HIS A 59 -13.91 -1.17 7.43
N PRO A 60 -13.02 -0.51 6.67
CA PRO A 60 -11.66 -0.27 7.14
C PRO A 60 -11.69 0.66 8.34
N GLN A 61 -10.96 0.30 9.40
CA GLN A 61 -10.80 1.17 10.58
C GLN A 61 -10.06 2.45 10.23
N ILE A 62 -9.05 2.35 9.36
CA ILE A 62 -8.25 3.48 8.92
C ILE A 62 -7.65 3.19 7.54
N ILE A 63 -7.60 4.22 6.70
CA ILE A 63 -7.02 4.17 5.35
C ILE A 63 -5.63 4.82 5.39
N LEU A 64 -4.61 4.09 4.94
CA LEU A 64 -3.22 4.57 4.93
C LEU A 64 -2.77 4.92 3.52
N MET A 65 -2.21 6.12 3.34
CA MET A 65 -1.92 6.67 2.01
C MET A 65 -0.57 7.37 1.95
N ASP A 66 0.11 7.26 0.81
CA ASP A 66 1.32 8.06 0.56
C ASP A 66 1.00 9.50 0.10
N GLY A 67 2.06 10.27 -0.18
CA GLY A 67 1.94 11.67 -0.60
C GLY A 67 1.19 11.87 -1.91
N GLY A 68 1.12 10.86 -2.78
CA GLY A 68 0.38 10.93 -4.04
C GLY A 68 -1.13 10.98 -3.84
N TYR A 69 -1.63 10.34 -2.78
CA TYR A 69 -3.05 10.31 -2.43
C TYR A 69 -3.39 11.24 -1.26
N GLY A 70 -2.54 11.30 -0.23
CA GLY A 70 -2.75 12.15 0.95
C GLY A 70 -2.72 13.65 0.64
N ASN A 71 -2.02 14.07 -0.43
CA ASN A 71 -2.04 15.46 -0.86
C ASN A 71 -3.24 15.81 -1.77
N ASN A 72 -4.08 14.84 -2.16
CA ASN A 72 -5.21 15.10 -3.04
C ASN A 72 -6.47 15.51 -2.23
N THR A 73 -6.80 16.80 -2.23
CA THR A 73 -7.94 17.33 -1.46
C THR A 73 -9.26 16.65 -1.81
N ASN A 74 -9.57 16.50 -3.10
CA ASN A 74 -10.83 15.90 -3.54
C ASN A 74 -10.99 14.46 -3.04
N LEU A 75 -9.91 13.68 -3.01
CA LEU A 75 -9.92 12.34 -2.43
C LEU A 75 -10.23 12.40 -0.94
N LEU A 76 -9.54 13.27 -0.19
CA LEU A 76 -9.77 13.41 1.25
C LEU A 76 -11.20 13.85 1.57
N GLU A 77 -11.76 14.81 0.81
CA GLU A 77 -13.17 15.22 0.94
C GLU A 77 -14.11 14.04 0.72
N LYS A 78 -13.91 13.25 -0.34
CA LYS A 78 -14.71 12.06 -0.63
C LYS A 78 -14.63 11.02 0.51
N LEU A 79 -13.45 10.85 1.13
CA LEU A 79 -13.30 9.97 2.29
C LEU A 79 -14.05 10.50 3.52
N GLU A 80 -13.97 11.80 3.79
CA GLU A 80 -14.69 12.45 4.90
C GLU A 80 -16.20 12.37 4.74
N GLN A 81 -16.72 12.58 3.52
CA GLN A 81 -18.14 12.43 3.20
C GLN A 81 -18.66 11.01 3.46
N LYS A 82 -17.80 9.99 3.35
CA LYS A 82 -18.12 8.59 3.67
C LYS A 82 -17.82 8.24 5.14
N ASN A 83 -17.48 9.22 5.99
CA ASN A 83 -17.08 9.05 7.39
C ASN A 83 -15.88 8.11 7.58
N LEU A 84 -14.98 8.04 6.59
CA LEU A 84 -13.78 7.18 6.65
C LEU A 84 -12.64 7.91 7.34
N LYS A 85 -11.88 7.16 8.15
CA LYS A 85 -10.68 7.65 8.82
C LYS A 85 -9.45 7.39 7.97
N TYR A 86 -8.48 8.30 7.99
CA TYR A 86 -7.25 8.13 7.22
C TYR A 86 -6.00 8.66 7.94
N ILE A 87 -4.84 8.15 7.53
CA ILE A 87 -3.53 8.78 7.73
C ILE A 87 -2.87 8.87 6.35
N GLY A 88 -2.47 10.08 5.95
CA GLY A 88 -1.80 10.30 4.67
C GLY A 88 -0.60 11.22 4.79
N ILE A 89 0.43 10.99 3.99
CA ILE A 89 1.50 11.99 3.81
C ILE A 89 0.92 13.19 3.05
N ILE A 90 1.24 14.40 3.51
CA ILE A 90 0.93 15.65 2.80
C ILE A 90 2.20 16.40 2.42
N ALA A 91 2.09 17.24 1.40
CA ALA A 91 3.24 17.97 0.88
C ALA A 91 3.70 19.07 1.85
N LYS A 92 5.01 19.22 2.04
CA LYS A 92 5.63 20.18 2.95
C LYS A 92 5.26 21.66 2.69
N ASN A 93 4.94 21.99 1.44
CA ASN A 93 4.56 23.33 1.01
C ASN A 93 3.06 23.62 1.11
N ARG A 94 2.27 22.68 1.65
CA ARG A 94 0.83 22.87 1.81
C ARG A 94 0.55 23.93 2.88
N LEU A 95 -0.40 24.82 2.59
CA LEU A 95 -0.83 25.88 3.49
C LEU A 95 -1.85 25.33 4.49
N VAL A 96 -1.61 25.62 5.76
CA VAL A 96 -2.46 25.19 6.88
C VAL A 96 -2.57 26.30 7.92
N GLN A 97 -3.67 26.29 8.67
CA GLN A 97 -3.87 27.17 9.83
C GLN A 97 -3.66 26.36 11.10
N VAL A 98 -2.71 26.77 11.95
CA VAL A 98 -2.49 26.12 13.25
C VAL A 98 -3.62 26.54 14.20
N VAL A 99 -4.23 25.57 14.87
CA VAL A 99 -5.27 25.84 15.87
C VAL A 99 -4.59 26.07 17.21
N LYS A 100 -4.45 27.34 17.62
CA LYS A 100 -4.12 27.74 19.00
C LYS A 100 -5.35 28.35 19.65
N GLU A 101 -5.42 28.27 20.99
CA GLU A 101 -6.62 28.60 21.76
C GLU A 101 -7.10 30.06 21.59
N ASP A 102 -6.25 31.02 21.18
CA ASP A 102 -6.66 32.45 21.14
C ASP A 102 -6.27 33.29 19.91
N LEU A 103 -5.67 32.72 18.85
CA LEU A 103 -5.32 33.51 17.65
C LEU A 103 -5.59 32.72 16.36
N ARG A 104 -6.43 33.27 15.47
CA ARG A 104 -6.47 32.87 14.07
C ARG A 104 -5.17 33.33 13.41
N GLU A 105 -4.15 32.49 13.46
CA GLU A 105 -2.93 32.75 12.68
C GLU A 105 -3.24 32.72 11.17
N SER A 106 -2.48 33.50 10.41
CA SER A 106 -2.45 33.42 8.96
C SER A 106 -2.09 32.01 8.48
N GLU A 107 -2.54 31.63 7.29
CA GLU A 107 -2.11 30.38 6.66
C GLU A 107 -0.58 30.38 6.51
N LYS A 108 0.07 29.33 7.01
CA LYS A 108 1.52 29.12 6.91
C LYS A 108 1.80 27.78 6.24
N ARG A 109 2.97 27.66 5.63
CA ARG A 109 3.41 26.38 5.08
C ARG A 109 3.81 25.44 6.20
N ILE A 110 3.59 24.14 5.98
CA ILE A 110 3.92 23.11 6.98
C ILE A 110 5.42 23.09 7.30
N ASP A 111 6.30 23.25 6.30
CA ASP A 111 7.74 23.29 6.53
C ASP A 111 8.20 24.51 7.33
N GLU A 112 7.52 25.65 7.20
CA GLU A 112 7.76 26.83 8.04
C GLU A 112 7.31 26.59 9.47
N ILE A 113 6.14 25.98 9.66
CA ILE A 113 5.64 25.60 10.99
C ILE A 113 6.60 24.62 11.65
N ALA A 114 7.07 23.60 10.93
CA ALA A 114 7.99 22.59 11.45
C ALA A 114 9.33 23.19 11.90
N LYS A 115 9.83 24.21 11.21
CA LYS A 115 11.05 24.95 11.61
C LYS A 115 10.86 25.80 12.86
N LEU A 116 9.66 26.31 13.09
CA LEU A 116 9.34 27.18 14.22
C LEU A 116 9.05 26.42 15.52
N LEU A 117 8.80 25.12 15.46
CA LEU A 117 8.54 24.31 16.64
C LEU A 117 9.82 24.15 17.49
N PRO A 118 9.74 24.36 18.81
CA PRO A 118 10.88 24.12 19.68
C PRO A 118 11.20 22.64 19.73
N GLN A 119 12.47 22.31 19.94
CA GLN A 119 12.94 20.92 19.98
C GLN A 119 12.21 20.09 21.06
N GLU A 120 11.81 20.72 22.16
CA GLU A 120 11.06 20.11 23.27
C GLU A 120 9.66 19.61 22.87
N SER A 121 9.10 20.11 21.76
CA SER A 121 7.82 19.63 21.22
C SER A 121 7.94 18.28 20.49
N PHE A 122 9.16 17.80 20.25
CA PHE A 122 9.40 16.55 19.55
C PHE A 122 9.65 15.41 20.54
N GLU A 123 8.73 14.45 20.56
CA GLU A 123 8.83 13.24 21.37
C GLU A 123 9.70 12.19 20.66
N GLU A 124 10.55 11.49 21.42
CA GLU A 124 11.34 10.37 20.92
C GLU A 124 10.48 9.11 20.81
N ILE A 125 10.37 8.54 19.61
CA ILE A 125 9.60 7.34 19.32
C ILE A 125 10.51 6.28 18.72
N LYS A 126 10.55 5.09 19.33
CA LYS A 126 11.33 3.97 18.82
C LYS A 126 10.43 2.98 18.11
N THR A 127 10.69 2.75 16.83
CA THR A 127 9.88 1.95 15.92
C THR A 127 10.65 0.75 15.38
N GLY A 128 9.91 -0.24 14.85
CA GLY A 128 10.46 -1.44 14.21
C GLY A 128 10.46 -2.66 15.12
N LYS A 129 10.68 -3.84 14.54
CA LYS A 129 10.58 -5.16 15.22
C LYS A 129 11.38 -5.26 16.51
N ASN A 130 12.52 -4.56 16.58
CA ASN A 130 13.41 -4.48 17.75
C ASN A 130 13.64 -3.04 18.24
N ARG A 131 12.77 -2.09 17.87
CA ARG A 131 12.96 -0.65 18.22
C ARG A 131 14.29 -0.06 17.73
N GLU A 132 14.78 -0.55 16.60
CA GLU A 132 16.08 -0.16 16.02
C GLU A 132 16.05 1.24 15.37
N LYS A 133 14.87 1.77 15.04
CA LYS A 133 14.74 3.08 14.39
C LYS A 133 14.14 4.10 15.36
N THR A 134 14.93 5.11 15.69
CA THR A 134 14.47 6.27 16.47
C THR A 134 13.93 7.35 15.53
N LEU A 135 12.76 7.87 15.86
CA LEU A 135 12.08 8.97 15.20
C LEU A 135 11.76 10.06 16.21
N TRP A 136 11.72 11.31 15.76
CA TRP A 136 11.31 12.45 16.57
C TRP A 136 10.04 13.03 16.00
N VAL A 137 9.00 13.12 16.83
CA VAL A 137 7.66 13.45 16.35
C VAL A 137 7.00 14.54 17.16
N ALA A 138 6.56 15.58 16.49
CA ALA A 138 5.72 16.62 17.05
C ALA A 138 4.32 16.54 16.45
N THR A 139 3.28 16.62 17.28
CA THR A 139 1.88 16.67 16.84
C THR A 139 1.26 18.03 17.05
N ILE A 140 0.60 18.57 16.03
CA ILE A 140 -0.11 19.84 16.11
C ILE A 140 -1.51 19.73 15.50
N LYS A 141 -2.45 20.52 16.02
CA LYS A 141 -3.80 20.63 15.46
C LYS A 141 -3.82 21.66 14.35
N ILE A 142 -4.35 21.29 13.19
CA ILE A 142 -4.40 22.15 12.00
C ILE A 142 -5.80 22.19 11.40
N LYS A 143 -6.09 23.26 10.67
CA LYS A 143 -7.22 23.37 9.74
C LYS A 143 -6.68 23.61 8.33
N LEU A 144 -7.37 23.05 7.34
CA LEU A 144 -7.11 23.33 5.94
C LEU A 144 -8.33 24.06 5.39
N SER A 145 -8.12 25.13 4.63
CA SER A 145 -9.23 25.92 4.05
C SER A 145 -10.14 25.08 3.16
N ALA A 146 -9.60 24.05 2.52
CA ALA A 146 -10.35 23.15 1.64
C ALA A 146 -10.89 21.88 2.33
N LEU A 147 -10.64 21.65 3.63
CA LEU A 147 -11.17 20.47 4.34
C LEU A 147 -11.91 20.88 5.60
N SER A 148 -12.98 20.15 5.92
CA SER A 148 -13.79 20.45 7.09
C SER A 148 -13.13 19.94 8.38
N GLY A 149 -13.34 20.66 9.49
CA GLY A 149 -12.91 20.21 10.81
C GLY A 149 -11.42 20.35 11.11
N ILE A 150 -11.05 19.97 12.32
CA ILE A 150 -9.66 20.00 12.82
C ILE A 150 -9.01 18.67 12.50
N LYS A 151 -7.78 18.71 11.96
CA LYS A 151 -6.93 17.55 11.70
C LYS A 151 -5.75 17.55 12.64
N THR A 152 -5.19 16.38 12.89
CA THR A 152 -3.91 16.25 13.58
C THR A 152 -2.81 16.05 12.55
N LEU A 153 -1.79 16.90 12.60
CA LEU A 153 -0.56 16.79 11.82
C LEU A 153 0.54 16.27 12.73
N ALA A 154 1.21 15.20 12.30
CA ALA A 154 2.46 14.74 12.88
C ALA A 154 3.62 15.08 11.94
N ILE A 155 4.61 15.79 12.47
CA ILE A 155 5.88 16.04 11.79
C ILE A 155 6.84 14.97 12.28
N VAL A 156 7.29 14.10 11.38
CA VAL A 156 8.10 12.92 11.70
C VAL A 156 9.50 13.10 11.13
N MET A 157 10.50 13.07 11.99
CA MET A 157 11.90 13.33 11.65
C MET A 157 12.79 12.13 11.99
N ASN A 158 13.84 11.93 11.19
CA ASN A 158 14.84 10.90 11.43
C ASN A 158 16.01 11.36 12.33
N ALA A 159 15.97 12.61 12.80
CA ALA A 159 16.98 13.20 13.67
C ALA A 159 16.29 14.10 14.73
N PRO A 160 16.98 14.42 15.85
CA PRO A 160 16.41 15.21 16.95
C PRO A 160 16.20 16.69 16.64
N SER A 161 16.73 17.21 15.53
CA SER A 161 16.56 18.62 15.15
C SER A 161 16.33 18.77 13.65
N PHE A 162 15.57 19.81 13.27
CA PHE A 162 15.15 20.03 11.89
C PHE A 162 16.35 20.14 10.95
N GLU A 163 17.41 20.83 11.38
CA GLU A 163 18.65 21.03 10.62
C GLU A 163 19.44 19.74 10.36
N LYS A 164 19.34 18.77 11.27
CA LYS A 164 20.05 17.48 11.15
C LYS A 164 19.21 16.42 10.42
N SER A 165 17.91 16.66 10.25
CA SER A 165 17.00 15.72 9.62
C SER A 165 17.21 15.72 8.10
N THR A 166 17.55 14.56 7.56
CA THR A 166 17.65 14.37 6.11
C THR A 166 16.33 13.92 5.50
N ASP A 167 15.46 13.36 6.33
CA ASP A 167 14.15 12.86 5.95
C ASP A 167 13.09 13.39 6.91
N ILE A 168 12.04 14.01 6.37
CA ILE A 168 10.94 14.62 7.13
C ILE A 168 9.63 14.28 6.44
N ASP A 169 8.81 13.49 7.13
CA ASP A 169 7.47 13.15 6.71
C ASP A 169 6.43 14.00 7.46
N TYR A 170 5.39 14.41 6.74
CA TYR A 170 4.27 15.17 7.28
C TYR A 170 3.01 14.33 7.19
N LEU A 171 2.63 13.68 8.29
CA LEU A 171 1.48 12.77 8.34
C LEU A 171 0.26 13.51 8.86
N MET A 172 -0.84 13.45 8.12
CA MET A 172 -2.10 14.07 8.51
C MET A 172 -3.18 13.02 8.73
N THR A 173 -3.96 13.20 9.80
CA THR A 173 -5.12 12.36 10.10
C THR A 173 -6.37 13.18 10.43
N ASN A 174 -7.54 12.65 10.03
CA ASN A 174 -8.85 13.12 10.45
C ASN A 174 -9.42 12.32 11.64
N GLU A 175 -8.63 11.42 12.22
CA GLU A 175 -9.00 10.74 13.45
C GLU A 175 -8.91 11.71 14.63
N THR A 176 -9.82 11.53 15.59
CA THR A 176 -9.95 12.38 16.78
C THR A 176 -10.00 11.55 18.05
N GLY A 177 -9.74 12.19 19.18
CA GLY A 177 -9.83 11.58 20.50
C GLY A 177 -8.46 11.31 21.13
N GLU A 178 -8.48 10.83 22.36
CA GLU A 178 -7.29 10.68 23.22
C GLU A 178 -6.27 9.68 22.66
N LYS A 179 -6.71 8.73 21.83
CA LYS A 179 -5.84 7.76 21.17
C LYS A 179 -4.87 8.39 20.17
N VAL A 180 -5.16 9.59 19.66
CA VAL A 180 -4.39 10.22 18.58
C VAL A 180 -3.16 10.92 19.16
N CYS A 181 -2.17 10.13 19.54
CA CYS A 181 -0.85 10.59 19.98
C CYS A 181 0.22 10.35 18.90
N ALA A 182 1.40 10.95 19.08
CA ALA A 182 2.53 10.83 18.16
C ALA A 182 2.90 9.35 17.88
N ASN A 183 2.99 8.54 18.93
CA ASN A 183 3.26 7.10 18.82
C ASN A 183 2.19 6.35 18.03
N TRP A 184 0.90 6.63 18.26
CA TRP A 184 -0.19 5.98 17.54
C TRP A 184 -0.14 6.31 16.04
N ILE A 185 0.10 7.56 15.66
CA ILE A 185 0.16 7.97 14.25
C ILE A 185 1.29 7.22 13.54
N VAL A 186 2.48 7.17 14.14
CA VAL A 186 3.66 6.54 13.54
C VAL A 186 3.51 5.02 13.43
N GLU A 187 3.13 4.35 14.52
CA GLU A 187 2.96 2.89 14.53
C GLU A 187 1.85 2.46 13.56
N THR A 188 0.73 3.18 13.54
CA THR A 188 -0.36 2.91 12.60
C THR A 188 0.11 3.11 11.17
N TYR A 189 0.80 4.21 10.87
CA TYR A 189 1.27 4.51 9.51
C TYR A 189 2.36 3.55 9.02
N THR A 190 3.18 2.99 9.92
CA THR A 190 4.22 1.99 9.58
C THR A 190 3.62 0.76 8.89
N SER A 191 2.36 0.43 9.20
CA SER A 191 1.62 -0.67 8.56
C SER A 191 1.39 -0.44 7.05
N ARG A 192 1.47 0.80 6.55
CA ARG A 192 1.41 1.10 5.11
C ARG A 192 2.52 0.38 4.33
N ASN A 193 3.67 0.12 4.95
CA ASN A 193 4.83 -0.54 4.32
C ASN A 193 4.51 -1.95 3.79
N TRP A 194 3.45 -2.60 4.30
CA TRP A 194 3.04 -3.92 3.82
C TRP A 194 2.71 -3.96 2.33
N ILE A 195 2.22 -2.85 1.75
CA ILE A 195 1.99 -2.77 0.30
C ILE A 195 3.30 -2.78 -0.49
N GLU A 196 4.36 -2.18 0.04
CA GLU A 196 5.68 -2.16 -0.60
C GLU A 196 6.35 -3.54 -0.51
N VAL A 197 6.21 -4.20 0.65
CA VAL A 197 6.62 -5.61 0.81
C VAL A 197 5.91 -6.47 -0.23
N PHE A 198 4.59 -6.35 -0.36
CA PHE A 198 3.82 -7.06 -1.37
C PHE A 198 4.38 -6.83 -2.79
N TYR A 199 4.55 -5.56 -3.20
CA TYR A 199 5.09 -5.25 -4.53
C TYR A 199 6.49 -5.79 -4.77
N ARG A 200 7.35 -5.79 -3.74
CA ARG A 200 8.70 -6.38 -3.83
C ARG A 200 8.60 -7.89 -4.09
N GLU A 201 7.76 -8.61 -3.35
CA GLU A 201 7.64 -10.06 -3.49
C GLU A 201 7.08 -10.45 -4.86
N ILE A 202 6.01 -9.80 -5.33
CA ILE A 202 5.39 -10.18 -6.62
C ILE A 202 6.25 -9.79 -7.83
N LYS A 203 7.04 -8.71 -7.74
CA LYS A 203 7.98 -8.31 -8.79
C LYS A 203 9.21 -9.23 -8.79
N GLY A 204 9.73 -9.57 -7.61
CA GLY A 204 10.94 -10.38 -7.48
C GLY A 204 10.72 -11.86 -7.75
N TRP A 205 9.56 -12.41 -7.36
CA TRP A 205 9.36 -13.86 -7.34
C TRP A 205 8.26 -14.39 -8.27
N LEU A 206 7.25 -13.56 -8.57
CA LEU A 206 6.06 -13.98 -9.30
C LEU A 206 5.94 -13.36 -10.70
N GLY A 207 7.00 -12.67 -11.17
CA GLY A 207 7.06 -12.16 -12.53
C GLY A 207 6.04 -11.06 -12.83
N LEU A 208 5.67 -10.21 -11.85
CA LEU A 208 4.73 -9.10 -12.13
C LEU A 208 5.20 -8.24 -13.31
N SER A 209 6.51 -8.02 -13.44
CA SER A 209 7.12 -7.20 -14.50
C SER A 209 7.50 -7.99 -15.76
N GLU A 210 7.27 -9.29 -15.81
CA GLU A 210 7.71 -10.18 -16.89
C GLU A 210 6.63 -10.39 -17.97
N TYR A 211 5.56 -9.60 -17.93
CA TYR A 211 4.51 -9.68 -18.95
C TYR A 211 5.03 -9.19 -20.31
N GLN A 212 4.71 -9.94 -21.36
CA GLN A 212 5.02 -9.55 -22.75
C GLN A 212 3.76 -9.08 -23.52
N VAL A 213 2.62 -9.02 -22.83
CA VAL A 213 1.33 -8.67 -23.44
C VAL A 213 1.15 -7.16 -23.58
N ARG A 214 0.57 -6.74 -24.71
CA ARG A 214 0.26 -5.33 -24.99
C ARG A 214 -1.22 -4.97 -24.78
N ASN A 215 -2.11 -5.96 -24.70
CA ASN A 215 -3.55 -5.75 -24.53
C ASN A 215 -3.91 -5.53 -23.05
N LYS A 216 -4.73 -4.51 -22.75
CA LYS A 216 -5.19 -4.16 -21.39
C LYS A 216 -5.86 -5.32 -20.66
N ARG A 217 -6.75 -6.06 -21.33
CA ARG A 217 -7.45 -7.22 -20.74
C ARG A 217 -6.46 -8.34 -20.40
N SER A 218 -5.50 -8.60 -21.27
CA SER A 218 -4.45 -9.61 -21.00
C SER A 218 -3.55 -9.19 -19.85
N LEU A 219 -3.17 -7.92 -19.78
CA LEU A 219 -2.38 -7.38 -18.66
C LEU A 219 -3.13 -7.49 -17.32
N MET A 220 -4.42 -7.16 -17.32
CA MET A 220 -5.25 -7.31 -16.12
C MET A 220 -5.37 -8.77 -15.67
N ARG A 221 -5.52 -9.72 -16.62
CA ARG A 221 -5.51 -11.15 -16.31
C ARG A 221 -4.18 -11.60 -15.69
N HIS A 222 -3.05 -11.13 -16.24
CA HIS A 222 -1.72 -11.39 -15.66
C HIS A 222 -1.64 -10.90 -14.21
N PHE A 223 -2.05 -9.66 -13.94
CA PHE A 223 -2.02 -9.10 -12.59
C PHE A 223 -2.91 -9.90 -11.62
N ILE A 224 -4.13 -10.26 -12.04
CA ILE A 224 -5.02 -11.10 -11.22
C ILE A 224 -4.34 -12.45 -10.90
N LEU A 225 -3.74 -13.12 -11.88
CA LEU A 225 -3.05 -14.40 -11.65
C LEU A 225 -1.89 -14.26 -10.67
N VAL A 226 -1.08 -13.22 -10.80
CA VAL A 226 0.03 -12.92 -9.88
C VAL A 226 -0.50 -12.66 -8.46
N PHE A 227 -1.59 -11.91 -8.32
CA PHE A 227 -2.19 -11.58 -7.02
C PHE A 227 -2.82 -12.81 -6.37
N CYS A 228 -3.48 -13.66 -7.15
CA CYS A 228 -4.00 -14.95 -6.70
C CYS A 228 -2.87 -15.88 -6.25
N ALA A 229 -1.79 -15.99 -7.01
CA ALA A 229 -0.63 -16.80 -6.63
C ALA A 229 0.00 -16.31 -5.32
N TYR A 230 0.20 -14.99 -5.18
CA TYR A 230 0.69 -14.39 -3.94
C TYR A 230 -0.23 -14.73 -2.77
N THR A 231 -1.53 -14.47 -2.90
CA THR A 231 -2.53 -14.70 -1.85
C THR A 231 -2.59 -16.17 -1.45
N PHE A 232 -2.55 -17.09 -2.42
CA PHE A 232 -2.55 -18.52 -2.19
C PHE A 232 -1.34 -18.98 -1.39
N ILE A 233 -0.12 -18.61 -1.82
CA ILE A 233 1.12 -18.97 -1.12
C ILE A 233 1.11 -18.38 0.28
N GLN A 234 0.67 -17.12 0.41
CA GLN A 234 0.70 -16.42 1.68
C GLN A 234 -0.35 -16.95 2.67
N TRP A 235 -1.52 -17.34 2.19
CA TRP A 235 -2.51 -18.08 2.96
C TRP A 235 -1.93 -19.39 3.50
N HIS A 236 -1.29 -20.19 2.65
CA HIS A 236 -0.66 -21.45 3.04
C HIS A 236 0.49 -21.26 4.04
N ARG A 237 1.26 -20.18 3.93
CA ARG A 237 2.29 -19.80 4.90
C ARG A 237 1.68 -19.51 6.27
N LEU A 238 0.62 -18.70 6.31
CA LEU A 238 -0.04 -18.26 7.55
C LEU A 238 -0.82 -19.38 8.24
N THR A 239 -1.44 -20.27 7.48
CA THR A 239 -2.21 -21.42 7.99
C THR A 239 -1.36 -22.66 8.26
N GLY A 240 -0.08 -22.64 7.89
CA GLY A 240 0.82 -23.79 8.02
C GLY A 240 0.53 -24.94 7.04
N GLY A 241 -0.26 -24.70 5.99
CA GLY A 241 -0.65 -25.74 5.02
C GLY A 241 0.54 -26.40 4.30
N LEU A 242 1.67 -25.70 4.15
CA LEU A 242 2.90 -26.27 3.57
C LEU A 242 3.76 -27.03 4.59
N ARG A 243 3.64 -26.73 5.89
CA ARG A 243 4.50 -27.33 6.93
C ARG A 243 4.23 -28.81 7.17
N ARG A 244 3.00 -29.28 6.93
CA ARG A 244 2.64 -30.68 7.21
C ARG A 244 3.36 -31.70 6.33
N GLN A 245 3.75 -31.32 5.10
CA GLN A 245 4.32 -32.24 4.11
C GLN A 245 5.60 -31.72 3.45
N TRP A 246 5.83 -30.40 3.44
CA TRP A 246 6.85 -29.76 2.58
C TRP A 246 7.82 -28.86 3.35
N GLY A 247 7.82 -28.92 4.68
CA GLY A 247 8.80 -28.18 5.49
C GLY A 247 8.81 -28.64 6.94
N ASN A 248 9.99 -28.95 7.48
CA ASN A 248 10.18 -29.31 8.89
C ASN A 248 10.44 -28.10 9.81
N LYS A 249 10.52 -26.89 9.25
CA LYS A 249 10.77 -25.63 9.96
C LYS A 249 9.67 -24.60 9.68
N PRO A 250 9.51 -23.58 10.55
CA PRO A 250 8.63 -22.46 10.28
C PRO A 250 9.03 -21.70 9.00
N LEU A 251 8.09 -21.55 8.08
CA LEU A 251 8.23 -20.71 6.89
C LEU A 251 7.86 -19.27 7.27
N ASN A 252 8.89 -18.45 7.52
CA ASN A 252 8.77 -17.09 8.03
C ASN A 252 8.71 -16.05 6.92
N THR A 253 9.35 -16.33 5.78
CA THR A 253 9.37 -15.42 4.62
C THR A 253 8.47 -15.91 3.48
N PHE A 254 8.13 -15.00 2.56
CA PHE A 254 7.40 -15.38 1.35
C PHE A 254 8.25 -16.29 0.45
N ALA A 255 9.56 -16.03 0.33
CA ALA A 255 10.48 -16.83 -0.46
C ALA A 255 10.55 -18.29 0.02
N GLU A 256 10.68 -18.52 1.33
CA GLU A 256 10.64 -19.87 1.92
C GLU A 256 9.33 -20.59 1.62
N ALA A 257 8.19 -19.88 1.70
CA ALA A 257 6.89 -20.44 1.39
C ALA A 257 6.74 -20.78 -0.10
N LEU A 258 7.25 -19.93 -0.99
CA LEU A 258 7.27 -20.17 -2.43
C LEU A 258 8.15 -21.36 -2.78
N GLU A 259 9.32 -21.50 -2.16
CA GLU A 259 10.22 -22.64 -2.36
C GLU A 259 9.55 -23.95 -1.95
N ALA A 260 8.95 -24.00 -0.76
CA ALA A 260 8.19 -25.16 -0.31
C ALA A 260 7.02 -25.49 -1.25
N PHE A 261 6.31 -24.47 -1.74
CA PHE A 261 5.24 -24.65 -2.72
C PHE A 261 5.77 -25.22 -4.06
N ARG A 262 6.87 -24.70 -4.59
CA ARG A 262 7.49 -25.19 -5.83
C ARG A 262 7.93 -26.65 -5.68
N THR A 263 8.54 -27.01 -4.55
CA THR A 263 8.90 -28.41 -4.26
C THR A 263 7.66 -29.31 -4.23
N ALA A 264 6.58 -28.86 -3.59
CA ALA A 264 5.32 -29.61 -3.55
C ALA A 264 4.73 -29.84 -4.96
N VAL A 265 4.71 -28.79 -5.79
CA VAL A 265 4.21 -28.87 -7.16
C VAL A 265 5.09 -29.78 -8.01
N SER A 266 6.41 -29.65 -7.94
CA SER A 266 7.34 -30.50 -8.69
C SER A 266 7.19 -31.97 -8.35
N PHE A 267 7.07 -32.31 -7.06
CA PHE A 267 6.88 -33.70 -6.64
C PHE A 267 5.54 -34.27 -7.12
N ARG A 268 4.45 -33.50 -6.95
CA ARG A 268 3.12 -33.91 -7.43
C ARG A 268 3.07 -34.04 -8.95
N PHE A 269 3.71 -33.12 -9.66
CA PHE A 269 3.80 -33.16 -11.12
C PHE A 269 4.61 -34.36 -11.60
N PHE A 270 5.73 -34.67 -10.95
CA PHE A 270 6.51 -35.87 -11.27
C PHE A 270 5.69 -37.14 -11.08
N GLN A 271 4.97 -37.27 -9.95
CA GLN A 271 4.09 -38.41 -9.72
C GLN A 271 2.98 -38.49 -10.79
N TRP A 272 2.31 -37.38 -11.07
CA TRP A 272 1.28 -37.31 -12.11
C TRP A 272 1.83 -37.72 -13.48
N LEU A 273 3.03 -37.25 -13.85
CA LEU A 273 3.67 -37.61 -15.11
C LEU A 273 3.93 -39.11 -15.20
N LYS A 274 4.40 -39.76 -14.12
CA LYS A 274 4.62 -41.21 -14.09
C LYS A 274 3.31 -41.97 -14.30
N ASP A 275 2.23 -41.48 -13.74
CA ASP A 275 0.91 -42.14 -13.82
C ASP A 275 0.19 -41.85 -15.15
N ASN A 276 0.60 -40.82 -15.90
CA ASN A 276 -0.07 -40.33 -17.11
C ASN A 276 0.86 -40.19 -18.33
N VAL A 277 1.91 -41.02 -18.41
CA VAL A 277 2.93 -40.97 -19.49
C VAL A 277 2.29 -41.07 -20.87
N GLU A 278 1.30 -41.93 -21.05
CA GLU A 278 0.62 -42.12 -22.33
C GLU A 278 -0.15 -40.86 -22.75
N VAL A 279 -0.90 -40.25 -21.84
CA VAL A 279 -1.63 -38.99 -22.08
C VAL A 279 -0.67 -37.88 -22.49
N PHE A 280 0.44 -37.73 -21.75
CA PHE A 280 1.46 -36.75 -22.07
C PHE A 280 2.09 -37.00 -23.44
N SER A 281 2.36 -38.27 -23.78
CA SER A 281 2.94 -38.67 -25.07
C SER A 281 2.01 -38.39 -26.25
N LEU A 282 0.71 -38.68 -26.09
CA LEU A 282 -0.33 -38.37 -27.07
C LEU A 282 -0.47 -36.85 -27.29
N TYR A 283 -0.51 -36.08 -26.20
CA TYR A 283 -0.59 -34.62 -26.27
C TYR A 283 0.63 -34.02 -27.00
N LYS A 284 1.84 -34.51 -26.66
CA LYS A 284 3.09 -34.12 -27.33
C LYS A 284 3.08 -34.45 -28.83
N ALA A 285 2.59 -35.64 -29.21
CA ALA A 285 2.46 -36.02 -30.61
C ALA A 285 1.46 -35.14 -31.37
N SER A 286 0.39 -34.68 -30.70
CA SER A 286 -0.67 -33.88 -31.33
C SER A 286 -0.30 -32.41 -31.57
N LEU A 287 0.61 -31.84 -30.77
CA LEU A 287 0.94 -30.40 -30.84
C LEU A 287 2.21 -30.08 -31.65
N GLY A 288 3.01 -31.09 -32.02
CA GLY A 288 4.35 -30.86 -32.55
C GLY A 288 5.28 -30.20 -31.52
N PHE A 289 6.55 -29.99 -31.86
CA PHE A 289 7.53 -29.35 -30.96
C PHE A 289 7.19 -27.88 -30.72
N ILE A 290 6.28 -27.59 -29.80
CA ILE A 290 6.04 -26.24 -29.28
C ILE A 290 6.61 -26.20 -27.86
N TRP A 291 7.91 -25.96 -27.77
CA TRP A 291 8.54 -25.43 -26.56
C TRP A 291 8.73 -23.93 -26.79
N ALA A 292 8.05 -23.13 -25.99
CA ALA A 292 8.34 -21.71 -25.78
C ALA A 292 8.45 -21.48 -24.28
#